data_AF-A0A1B6FYB1-F1
#
_entry.id   AF-A0A1B6FYB1-F1
#
_cell.length_a   1.000
_cell.length_b   1.000
_cell.length_c   1.000
_cell.angle_alpha   90.00
_cell.angle_beta   90.00
_cell.angle_gamma   90.00
#
_symmetry.space_group_name_H-M   'P 1'
#
loop_
_entity.id
_entity.type
_entity.pdbx_description
1 polymer ?
#
loop_
_entity_poly.entity_id
_entity_poly.type
_entity_poly.pdbx_seq_one_letter_code
_entity_poly.pdbx_strand_id
1 'polypeptide(L)'
;MFVKQYDVIVVGGGHSGSEAALAASNLGSNTLLITTNLYNIGQMSCNPAMGGIAKGQMIKEIDALGGYSGIITDKSMIQFRMLNKSKGPAMWSPRAQCDRLKFSKEWRLTLEKKKNLSFFQSTVVDLIIKNYKVIGVKTILGIYIKSKSVILTNGTFLNGIIHIGDKKNSGGRISENSVKGLTEKLKKIGFFSGRMKTGTSPRLDGRSLDFSKMIEQLGDFPIEPFSYLSNLNILKQKKCYITHTNLETHNLLSKEFNRSPIFNGKIKCVGPRYCPSIEEKVYRFSNKENHQIFVEPEGVNTIEVYINGFSTSMPEEVQYKALLTIPGFEHAKMVRPGYAIEYDYFPPTQLKNNLETKLIENLFFAGQINGTTGYEEAAAQGLIAGINANLKINEKDPFILKRNEAYIGVLIDDLIYKGTEEPYRMFTSRAEYRILLRQDNADERLTHMGINLGLVSYDRIKKLKNKNKNKKQCFLFFKINKANNLILKENIKICDLLSRPEISIYDIIKLSLIK
;
A
#
# COMPACT_ATOMS: atom_id res chain seq x y z
N MET A 1 -13.08 -7.71 31.45
CA MET A 1 -13.20 -7.52 29.98
C MET A 1 -11.84 -7.35 29.32
N PHE A 2 -10.93 -6.57 29.90
CA PHE A 2 -9.56 -6.39 29.38
C PHE A 2 -8.52 -6.93 30.35
N VAL A 3 -7.31 -7.21 29.86
CA VAL A 3 -6.15 -7.39 30.75
C VAL A 3 -5.93 -6.11 31.56
N LYS A 4 -5.28 -6.24 32.73
CA LYS A 4 -5.03 -5.11 33.64
C LYS A 4 -4.33 -3.93 32.94
N GLN A 5 -3.44 -4.23 32.01
CA GLN A 5 -2.73 -3.27 31.16
C GLN A 5 -2.21 -3.99 29.92
N TYR A 6 -2.41 -3.40 28.73
CA TYR A 6 -1.79 -3.89 27.49
C TYR A 6 -0.37 -3.36 27.34
N ASP A 7 0.46 -4.09 26.60
CA ASP A 7 1.79 -3.62 26.22
C ASP A 7 1.65 -2.55 25.13
N VAL A 8 0.90 -2.88 24.06
CA VAL A 8 0.68 -2.00 22.90
C VAL A 8 -0.81 -1.92 22.59
N ILE A 9 -1.35 -0.71 22.39
CA ILE A 9 -2.67 -0.50 21.79
C ILE A 9 -2.49 0.02 20.37
N VAL A 10 -3.18 -0.58 19.40
CA VAL A 10 -3.22 -0.11 18.00
C VAL A 10 -4.63 0.41 17.70
N VAL A 11 -4.72 1.64 17.19
CA VAL A 11 -5.99 2.33 16.94
C VAL A 11 -6.28 2.43 15.45
N GLY A 12 -7.14 1.52 14.97
CA GLY A 12 -7.64 1.44 13.60
C GLY A 12 -7.10 0.22 12.86
N GLY A 13 -7.98 -0.68 12.40
CA GLY A 13 -7.62 -1.93 11.71
C GLY A 13 -7.32 -1.79 10.21
N GLY A 14 -6.77 -0.66 9.77
CA GLY A 14 -6.34 -0.47 8.38
C GLY A 14 -5.03 -1.20 8.05
N HIS A 15 -4.46 -0.95 6.86
CA HIS A 15 -3.20 -1.59 6.43
C HIS A 15 -2.04 -1.35 7.42
N SER A 16 -1.87 -0.12 7.91
CA SER A 16 -0.86 0.18 8.93
C SER A 16 -1.16 -0.50 10.27
N GLY A 17 -2.41 -0.44 10.72
CA GLY A 17 -2.80 -1.04 12.00
C GLY A 17 -2.67 -2.56 12.04
N SER A 18 -3.02 -3.23 10.94
CA SER A 18 -2.88 -4.68 10.85
C SER A 18 -1.42 -5.13 10.91
N GLU A 19 -0.51 -4.47 10.19
CA GLU A 19 0.93 -4.77 10.30
C GLU A 19 1.48 -4.41 11.69
N ALA A 20 1.10 -3.26 12.25
CA ALA A 20 1.56 -2.83 13.56
C ALA A 20 1.15 -3.81 14.66
N ALA A 21 -0.11 -4.26 14.64
CA ALA A 21 -0.64 -5.21 15.60
C ALA A 21 0.04 -6.57 15.50
N LEU A 22 0.28 -7.09 14.29
CA LEU A 22 1.00 -8.35 14.10
C LEU A 22 2.47 -8.24 14.49
N ALA A 23 3.14 -7.15 14.14
CA ALA A 23 4.54 -6.94 14.48
C ALA A 23 4.76 -6.92 15.99
N ALA A 24 3.98 -6.11 16.72
CA ALA A 24 4.06 -6.06 18.18
C ALA A 24 3.73 -7.42 18.81
N SER A 25 2.66 -8.08 18.36
CA SER A 25 2.23 -9.37 18.91
C SER A 25 3.25 -10.49 18.65
N ASN A 26 3.87 -10.53 17.47
CA ASN A 26 4.90 -11.52 17.13
C ASN A 26 6.18 -11.33 17.95
N LEU A 27 6.47 -10.10 18.34
CA LEU A 27 7.59 -9.78 19.23
C LEU A 27 7.28 -10.06 20.72
N GLY A 28 6.08 -10.54 21.03
CA GLY A 28 5.67 -10.97 22.37
C GLY A 28 4.78 -9.99 23.13
N SER A 29 4.51 -8.78 22.60
CA SER A 29 3.65 -7.81 23.28
C SER A 29 2.19 -8.29 23.38
N ASN A 30 1.59 -8.15 24.56
CA ASN A 30 0.14 -8.23 24.71
C ASN A 30 -0.49 -7.01 24.02
N THR A 31 -1.11 -7.25 22.87
CA THR A 31 -1.54 -6.18 21.96
C THR A 31 -3.07 -6.12 21.90
N LEU A 32 -3.63 -4.91 21.88
CA LEU A 32 -5.04 -4.69 21.62
C LEU A 32 -5.23 -3.89 20.33
N LEU A 33 -5.93 -4.47 19.36
CA LEU A 33 -6.39 -3.76 18.18
C LEU A 33 -7.81 -3.21 18.41
N ILE A 34 -7.94 -1.89 18.45
CA ILE A 34 -9.23 -1.20 18.54
C ILE A 34 -9.61 -0.70 17.15
N THR A 35 -10.78 -1.08 16.64
CA THR A 35 -11.26 -0.64 15.33
C THR A 35 -12.76 -0.35 15.36
N THR A 36 -13.23 0.54 14.49
CA THR A 36 -14.66 0.91 14.43
C THR A 36 -15.53 -0.24 13.93
N ASN A 37 -14.99 -1.07 13.03
CA ASN A 37 -15.66 -2.23 12.48
C ASN A 37 -14.65 -3.37 12.22
N LEU A 38 -14.87 -4.54 12.83
CA LEU A 38 -14.02 -5.72 12.68
C LEU A 38 -14.13 -6.37 11.30
N TYR A 39 -15.24 -6.17 10.57
CA TYR A 39 -15.41 -6.67 9.22
C TYR A 39 -14.61 -5.88 8.17
N ASN A 40 -14.19 -4.65 8.49
CA ASN A 40 -13.47 -3.76 7.58
C ASN A 40 -11.94 -3.77 7.79
N ILE A 41 -11.43 -4.75 8.53
CA ILE A 41 -9.99 -4.91 8.77
C ILE A 41 -9.26 -5.12 7.44
N GLY A 42 -8.18 -4.36 7.21
CA GLY A 42 -7.39 -4.45 5.98
C GLY A 42 -8.18 -4.13 4.70
N GLN A 43 -9.34 -3.47 4.79
CA GLN A 43 -10.17 -3.20 3.62
C GLN A 43 -9.45 -2.25 2.64
N MET A 44 -9.31 -2.70 1.39
CA MET A 44 -8.89 -1.87 0.25
C MET A 44 -10.00 -0.87 -0.08
N SER A 45 -9.80 0.42 0.11
CA SER A 45 -10.86 1.44 -0.03
C SER A 45 -10.92 2.07 -1.43
N CYS A 46 -9.83 1.98 -2.18
CA CYS A 46 -9.63 2.60 -3.48
C CYS A 46 -9.39 1.51 -4.53
N ASN A 47 -8.21 1.45 -5.15
CA ASN A 47 -7.86 0.45 -6.15
C ASN A 47 -7.84 -0.98 -5.55
N PRO A 48 -8.39 -2.02 -6.22
CA PRO A 48 -8.28 -3.44 -5.83
C PRO A 48 -6.91 -4.06 -6.14
N ALA A 49 -5.82 -3.33 -5.89
CA ALA A 49 -4.46 -3.76 -6.24
C ALA A 49 -3.46 -3.57 -5.09
N MET A 50 -2.43 -4.40 -5.11
CA MET A 50 -1.23 -4.28 -4.29
C MET A 50 0.01 -4.23 -5.19
N GLY A 51 0.93 -3.33 -4.88
CA GLY A 51 2.20 -3.19 -5.57
C GLY A 51 2.16 -2.15 -6.70
N GLY A 52 2.99 -2.37 -7.71
CA GLY A 52 3.31 -1.37 -8.74
C GLY A 52 4.61 -0.62 -8.42
N ILE A 53 4.88 0.47 -9.14
CA ILE A 53 6.18 1.17 -9.08
C ILE A 53 6.49 1.62 -7.65
N ALA A 54 7.66 1.22 -7.13
CA ALA A 54 8.13 1.38 -5.74
C ALA A 54 7.29 0.65 -4.67
N LYS A 55 5.98 0.57 -4.85
CA LYS A 55 5.02 -0.14 -3.99
C LYS A 55 5.29 -1.65 -3.93
N GLY A 56 5.60 -2.26 -5.07
CA GLY A 56 5.91 -3.68 -5.17
C GLY A 56 7.19 -4.04 -4.42
N GLN A 57 8.23 -3.21 -4.55
CA GLN A 57 9.45 -3.29 -3.76
C GLN A 57 9.15 -3.20 -2.27
N MET A 58 8.30 -2.25 -1.87
CA MET A 58 7.93 -2.08 -0.47
C MET A 58 7.20 -3.30 0.12
N ILE A 59 6.30 -3.93 -0.63
CA ILE A 59 5.65 -5.17 -0.18
C ILE A 59 6.68 -6.29 -0.01
N LYS A 60 7.64 -6.41 -0.93
CA LYS A 60 8.75 -7.37 -0.82
C LYS A 60 9.61 -7.11 0.42
N GLU A 61 9.85 -5.84 0.76
CA GLU A 61 10.59 -5.44 1.95
C GLU A 61 9.83 -5.71 3.26
N ILE A 62 8.52 -5.41 3.28
CA ILE A 62 7.62 -5.77 4.39
C ILE A 62 7.68 -7.29 4.62
N ASP A 63 7.53 -8.08 3.56
CA ASP A 63 7.59 -9.54 3.65
C ASP A 63 8.96 -10.05 4.13
N ALA A 64 10.06 -9.49 3.62
CA ALA A 64 11.42 -9.86 4.03
C ALA A 64 11.67 -9.63 5.52
N LEU A 65 11.14 -8.55 6.11
CA LEU A 65 11.24 -8.25 7.53
C LEU A 65 10.34 -9.14 8.41
N GLY A 66 9.43 -9.93 7.82
CA GLY A 66 8.48 -10.78 8.54
C GLY A 66 7.07 -10.19 8.68
N GLY A 67 6.75 -9.12 7.94
CA GLY A 67 5.40 -8.59 7.80
C GLY A 67 4.51 -9.49 6.92
N TYR A 68 3.22 -9.18 6.88
CA TYR A 68 2.20 -10.08 6.31
C TYR A 68 1.59 -9.60 4.99
N SER A 69 1.77 -8.35 4.60
CA SER A 69 1.16 -7.77 3.39
C SER A 69 1.48 -8.57 2.13
N GLY A 70 2.70 -9.10 1.99
CA GLY A 70 3.06 -9.98 0.88
C GLY A 70 2.28 -11.30 0.87
N ILE A 71 2.14 -11.93 2.04
CA ILE A 71 1.38 -13.18 2.22
C ILE A 71 -0.11 -12.96 1.93
N ILE A 72 -0.70 -11.88 2.45
CA ILE A 72 -2.13 -11.58 2.23
C ILE A 72 -2.40 -11.21 0.77
N THR A 73 -1.49 -10.49 0.13
CA THR A 73 -1.54 -10.20 -1.31
C THR A 73 -1.58 -11.49 -2.10
N ASP A 74 -0.65 -12.42 -1.83
CA ASP A 74 -0.58 -13.71 -2.53
C ASP A 74 -1.85 -14.54 -2.38
N LYS A 75 -2.39 -14.64 -1.17
CA LYS A 75 -3.62 -15.43 -0.93
C LYS A 75 -4.85 -14.86 -1.61
N SER A 76 -4.91 -13.55 -1.83
CA SER A 76 -6.05 -12.86 -2.43
C SER A 76 -5.84 -12.50 -3.90
N MET A 77 -4.67 -12.80 -4.46
CA MET A 77 -4.30 -12.48 -5.82
C MET A 77 -5.23 -13.13 -6.84
N ILE A 78 -5.70 -12.33 -7.79
CA ILE A 78 -6.52 -12.78 -8.94
C ILE A 78 -5.81 -12.53 -10.27
N GLN A 79 -4.82 -11.64 -10.30
CA GLN A 79 -3.95 -11.39 -11.46
C GLN A 79 -2.60 -10.85 -10.98
N PHE A 80 -1.51 -11.27 -11.62
CA PHE A 80 -0.15 -10.78 -11.39
C PHE A 80 0.43 -10.17 -12.66
N ARG A 81 1.21 -9.08 -12.52
CA ARG A 81 2.04 -8.51 -13.59
C ARG A 81 3.35 -7.95 -13.02
N MET A 82 4.45 -8.17 -13.73
CA MET A 82 5.70 -7.47 -13.51
C MET A 82 5.74 -6.21 -14.37
N LEU A 83 5.72 -5.03 -13.72
CA LEU A 83 5.79 -3.76 -14.43
C LEU A 83 7.22 -3.44 -14.87
N ASN A 84 7.35 -2.67 -15.96
CA ASN A 84 8.62 -2.20 -16.52
C ASN A 84 9.61 -3.29 -16.92
N LYS A 85 9.12 -4.46 -17.36
CA LYS A 85 9.97 -5.60 -17.75
C LYS A 85 11.06 -5.23 -18.77
N SER A 86 10.78 -4.29 -19.68
CA SER A 86 11.73 -3.78 -20.68
C SER A 86 12.85 -2.88 -20.15
N LYS A 87 12.77 -2.35 -18.92
CA LYS A 87 13.74 -1.38 -18.36
C LYS A 87 14.80 -2.00 -17.43
N GLY A 88 14.84 -3.34 -17.34
CA GLY A 88 15.78 -4.11 -16.54
C GLY A 88 15.41 -4.25 -15.05
N PRO A 89 16.08 -5.18 -14.31
CA PRO A 89 15.68 -5.63 -12.98
C PRO A 89 15.57 -4.54 -11.91
N ALA A 90 16.35 -3.46 -12.03
CA ALA A 90 16.30 -2.33 -11.10
C ALA A 90 14.97 -1.55 -11.19
N MET A 91 14.28 -1.63 -12.33
CA MET A 91 13.01 -0.93 -12.59
C MET A 91 11.79 -1.86 -12.50
N TRP A 92 12.02 -3.17 -12.39
CA TRP A 92 10.96 -4.17 -12.27
C TRP A 92 10.20 -3.99 -10.96
N SER A 93 8.88 -3.94 -11.05
CA SER A 93 8.00 -3.78 -9.90
C SER A 93 6.82 -4.75 -9.97
N PRO A 94 6.68 -5.68 -9.01
CA PRO A 94 5.56 -6.59 -8.99
C PRO A 94 4.26 -5.84 -8.67
N ARG A 95 3.18 -6.21 -9.33
CA ARG A 95 1.82 -5.73 -9.10
C ARG A 95 0.84 -6.89 -9.14
N ALA A 96 -0.08 -6.93 -8.19
CA ALA A 96 -1.20 -7.85 -8.19
C ALA A 96 -2.53 -7.10 -8.15
N GLN A 97 -3.51 -7.63 -8.89
CA GLN A 97 -4.91 -7.41 -8.57
C GLN A 97 -5.32 -8.40 -7.49
N CYS A 98 -6.08 -7.93 -6.52
CA CYS A 98 -6.54 -8.70 -5.37
C CYS A 98 -8.06 -8.72 -5.31
N ASP A 99 -8.62 -9.85 -4.94
CA ASP A 99 -10.01 -9.93 -4.51
C ASP A 99 -10.17 -9.18 -3.19
N ARG A 100 -10.90 -8.05 -3.21
CA ARG A 100 -11.01 -7.13 -2.06
C ARG A 100 -11.61 -7.81 -0.83
N LEU A 101 -12.65 -8.63 -1.02
CA LEU A 101 -13.33 -9.33 0.07
C LEU A 101 -12.42 -10.40 0.66
N LYS A 102 -11.75 -11.18 -0.20
CA LYS A 102 -10.79 -12.19 0.24
C LYS A 102 -9.59 -11.54 0.95
N PHE A 103 -9.08 -10.41 0.46
CA PHE A 103 -7.96 -9.70 1.07
C PHE A 103 -8.28 -9.28 2.52
N SER A 104 -9.44 -8.63 2.74
CA SER A 104 -9.89 -8.23 4.07
C SER A 104 -10.15 -9.43 4.98
N LYS A 105 -10.79 -10.48 4.45
CA LYS A 105 -11.01 -11.74 5.18
C LYS A 105 -9.70 -12.40 5.62
N GLU A 106 -8.72 -12.51 4.72
CA GLU A 106 -7.43 -13.12 5.03
C GLU A 106 -6.63 -12.31 6.07
N TRP A 107 -6.72 -10.97 6.05
CA TRP A 107 -6.17 -10.14 7.11
C TRP A 107 -6.78 -10.47 8.46
N ARG A 108 -8.12 -10.47 8.54
CA ARG A 108 -8.84 -10.79 9.78
C ARG A 108 -8.47 -12.17 10.31
N LEU A 109 -8.55 -13.21 9.46
CA LEU A 109 -8.18 -14.58 9.84
C LEU A 109 -6.72 -14.71 10.28
N THR A 110 -5.82 -13.91 9.71
CA THR A 110 -4.40 -13.93 10.08
C THR A 110 -4.16 -13.27 11.43
N LEU A 111 -4.84 -12.15 11.71
CA LEU A 111 -4.80 -11.46 12.99
C LEU A 111 -5.41 -12.32 14.11
N GLU A 112 -6.59 -12.90 13.89
CA GLU A 112 -7.32 -13.71 14.88
C GLU A 112 -6.55 -14.99 15.31
N LYS A 113 -5.60 -15.45 14.50
CA LYS A 113 -4.72 -16.60 14.85
C LYS A 113 -3.65 -16.25 15.89
N LYS A 114 -3.44 -14.98 16.23
CA LYS A 114 -2.38 -14.56 17.17
C LYS A 114 -2.92 -14.52 18.60
N LYS A 115 -2.38 -15.41 19.45
CA LYS A 115 -2.79 -15.56 20.85
C LYS A 115 -2.65 -14.27 21.68
N ASN A 116 -1.59 -13.51 21.46
CA ASN A 116 -1.32 -12.27 22.23
C ASN A 116 -2.02 -11.04 21.64
N LEU A 117 -2.90 -11.21 20.65
CA LEU A 117 -3.64 -10.12 20.00
C LEU A 117 -5.12 -10.19 20.39
N SER A 118 -5.58 -9.18 21.13
CA SER A 118 -6.98 -8.95 21.45
C SER A 118 -7.61 -7.96 20.47
N PHE A 119 -8.94 -8.00 20.35
CA PHE A 119 -9.70 -7.09 19.52
C PHE A 119 -10.77 -6.39 20.34
N PHE A 120 -11.03 -5.12 20.03
CA PHE A 120 -12.17 -4.40 20.57
C PHE A 120 -12.82 -3.52 19.51
N GLN A 121 -14.11 -3.75 19.25
CA GLN A 121 -14.85 -2.93 18.30
C GLN A 121 -15.36 -1.67 18.99
N SER A 122 -14.67 -0.54 18.79
CA SER A 122 -15.07 0.76 19.31
C SER A 122 -14.30 1.88 18.61
N THR A 123 -14.75 3.11 18.78
CA THR A 123 -14.00 4.31 18.39
C THR A 123 -13.17 4.81 19.57
N VAL A 124 -11.90 5.15 19.33
CA VAL A 124 -11.06 5.87 20.30
C VAL A 124 -11.28 7.37 20.13
N VAL A 125 -11.60 8.06 21.23
CA VAL A 125 -11.95 9.48 21.26
C VAL A 125 -10.99 10.30 22.13
N ASP A 126 -10.07 9.65 22.85
CA ASP A 126 -9.05 10.31 23.65
C ASP A 126 -7.82 9.45 23.89
N LEU A 127 -6.71 10.11 24.21
CA LEU A 127 -5.51 9.50 24.77
C LEU A 127 -5.43 9.83 26.27
N ILE A 128 -4.98 8.88 27.06
CA ILE A 128 -4.67 9.11 28.47
C ILE A 128 -3.19 9.45 28.55
N ILE A 129 -2.85 10.67 28.94
CA ILE A 129 -1.47 11.17 28.97
C ILE A 129 -1.13 11.63 30.38
N LYS A 130 0.06 11.25 30.87
CA LYS A 130 0.63 11.70 32.14
C LYS A 130 2.10 12.03 31.91
N ASN A 131 2.54 13.22 32.33
CA ASN A 131 3.94 13.67 32.22
C ASN A 131 4.51 13.50 30.78
N TYR A 132 3.78 13.99 29.76
CA TYR A 132 4.16 13.87 28.35
C TYR A 132 4.37 12.42 27.85
N LYS A 133 3.75 11.44 28.52
CA LYS A 133 3.80 10.03 28.15
C LYS A 133 2.39 9.46 28.02
N VAL A 134 2.13 8.75 26.94
CA VAL A 134 0.83 8.06 26.78
C VAL A 134 0.78 6.81 27.66
N ILE A 135 -0.34 6.63 28.37
CA ILE A 135 -0.57 5.51 29.29
C ILE A 135 -1.86 4.74 28.99
N GLY A 136 -2.52 5.04 27.88
CA GLY A 136 -3.74 4.36 27.44
C GLY A 136 -4.64 5.21 26.55
N VAL A 137 -5.86 4.75 26.36
CA VAL A 137 -6.88 5.37 25.50
C VAL A 137 -8.25 5.40 26.18
N LYS A 138 -9.10 6.35 25.76
CA LYS A 138 -10.53 6.39 26.10
C LYS A 138 -11.36 6.12 24.86
N THR A 139 -12.33 5.23 24.99
CA THR A 139 -13.26 4.91 23.90
C THR A 139 -14.54 5.74 23.96
N ILE A 140 -15.29 5.76 22.86
CA ILE A 140 -16.58 6.47 22.79
C ILE A 140 -17.62 5.92 23.77
N LEU A 141 -17.47 4.67 24.22
CA LEU A 141 -18.29 4.04 25.25
C LEU A 141 -17.91 4.49 26.68
N GLY A 142 -16.98 5.44 26.83
CA GLY A 142 -16.50 5.91 28.13
C GLY A 142 -15.52 4.95 28.81
N ILE A 143 -15.07 3.90 28.12
CA ILE A 143 -14.15 2.89 28.67
C ILE A 143 -12.71 3.41 28.59
N TYR A 144 -11.99 3.28 29.71
CA TYR A 144 -10.57 3.59 29.81
C TYR A 144 -9.75 2.30 29.72
N ILE A 145 -8.82 2.24 28.79
CA ILE A 145 -7.97 1.06 28.57
C ILE A 145 -6.51 1.49 28.70
N LYS A 146 -5.80 0.90 29.66
CA LYS A 146 -4.40 1.23 29.96
C LYS A 146 -3.45 0.51 29.00
N SER A 147 -2.38 1.19 28.59
CA SER A 147 -1.27 0.57 27.87
C SER A 147 0.08 1.20 28.19
N LYS A 148 1.17 0.52 27.83
CA LYS A 148 2.52 1.11 27.89
C LYS A 148 2.80 1.98 26.67
N SER A 149 2.30 1.63 25.49
CA SER A 149 2.39 2.45 24.27
C SER A 149 1.10 2.42 23.43
N VAL A 150 0.96 3.39 22.53
CA VAL A 150 -0.20 3.54 21.64
C VAL A 150 0.27 3.87 20.22
N ILE A 151 -0.30 3.19 19.22
CA ILE A 151 -0.07 3.46 17.80
C ILE A 151 -1.37 3.95 17.18
N LEU A 152 -1.36 5.15 16.60
CA LEU A 152 -2.48 5.72 15.87
C LEU A 152 -2.38 5.42 14.37
N THR A 153 -3.40 4.72 13.85
CA THR A 153 -3.51 4.26 12.45
C THR A 153 -4.88 4.58 11.87
N ASN A 154 -5.35 5.81 12.10
CA ASN A 154 -6.74 6.23 11.87
C ASN A 154 -7.15 6.34 10.39
N GLY A 155 -6.24 6.18 9.43
CA GLY A 155 -6.56 6.29 8.00
C GLY A 155 -7.15 7.65 7.65
N THR A 156 -8.24 7.64 6.88
CA THR A 156 -8.99 8.84 6.44
C THR A 156 -10.13 9.22 7.38
N PHE A 157 -10.19 8.66 8.59
CA PHE A 157 -11.37 8.80 9.46
C PHE A 157 -11.38 10.06 10.32
N LEU A 158 -10.21 10.63 10.65
CA LEU A 158 -10.13 11.83 11.49
C LEU A 158 -10.75 13.04 10.79
N ASN A 159 -11.85 13.53 11.34
CA ASN A 159 -12.70 14.59 10.77
C ASN A 159 -12.91 14.42 9.26
N GLY A 160 -13.17 13.17 8.83
CA GLY A 160 -13.37 12.82 7.42
C GLY A 160 -14.61 13.50 6.82
N ILE A 161 -14.47 14.09 5.63
CA ILE A 161 -15.56 14.70 4.86
C ILE A 161 -15.51 14.16 3.43
N ILE A 162 -16.63 13.65 2.95
CA ILE A 162 -16.81 13.11 1.61
C ILE A 162 -17.45 14.17 0.73
N HIS A 163 -16.92 14.32 -0.49
CA HIS A 163 -17.35 15.31 -1.48
C HIS A 163 -17.76 14.60 -2.78
N ILE A 164 -19.00 14.85 -3.21
CA ILE A 164 -19.56 14.40 -4.49
C ILE A 164 -20.32 15.59 -5.08
N GLY A 165 -19.69 16.32 -5.99
CA GLY A 165 -20.18 17.60 -6.48
C GLY A 165 -20.48 18.54 -5.32
N ASP A 166 -21.69 19.06 -5.26
CA ASP A 166 -22.08 19.98 -4.20
C ASP A 166 -22.39 19.32 -2.85
N LYS A 167 -22.56 17.99 -2.82
CA LYS A 167 -22.94 17.23 -1.62
C LYS A 167 -21.72 17.01 -0.73
N LYS A 168 -21.87 17.26 0.58
CA LYS A 168 -20.87 17.02 1.62
C LYS A 168 -21.45 16.13 2.73
N ASN A 169 -20.81 15.00 2.99
CA ASN A 169 -21.21 14.07 4.05
C ASN A 169 -20.05 13.82 5.01
N SER A 170 -20.32 13.81 6.32
CA SER A 170 -19.33 13.43 7.34
C SER A 170 -19.06 11.92 7.22
N GLY A 171 -17.82 11.52 6.96
CA GLY A 171 -17.49 10.11 6.75
C GLY A 171 -16.00 9.85 6.57
N GLY A 172 -15.51 8.79 7.19
CA GLY A 172 -14.14 8.32 7.00
C GLY A 172 -13.96 7.50 5.72
N ARG A 173 -15.05 6.89 5.25
CA ARG A 173 -15.23 6.25 3.93
C ARG A 173 -16.71 6.33 3.58
N ILE A 174 -17.08 6.12 2.32
CA ILE A 174 -18.50 6.10 1.95
C ILE A 174 -19.24 5.04 2.79
N SER A 175 -20.35 5.46 3.40
CA SER A 175 -21.15 4.66 4.33
C SER A 175 -20.47 4.29 5.66
N GLU A 176 -19.36 4.95 6.03
CA GLU A 176 -18.71 4.80 7.33
C GLU A 176 -18.50 6.16 8.01
N ASN A 177 -18.93 6.27 9.27
CA ASN A 177 -18.86 7.52 10.03
C ASN A 177 -17.41 8.00 10.23
N SER A 178 -17.23 9.32 10.21
CA SER A 178 -15.98 9.97 10.61
C SER A 178 -15.76 9.90 12.12
N VAL A 179 -14.51 9.95 12.56
CA VAL A 179 -14.13 10.10 13.97
C VAL A 179 -13.86 11.56 14.27
N LYS A 180 -14.55 12.11 15.27
CA LYS A 180 -14.41 13.50 15.73
C LYS A 180 -13.76 13.55 17.11
N GLY A 181 -13.14 14.68 17.46
CA GLY A 181 -12.64 14.96 18.80
C GLY A 181 -11.17 14.57 19.04
N LEU A 182 -10.67 13.49 18.42
CA LEU A 182 -9.28 13.07 18.63
C LEU A 182 -8.28 14.09 18.07
N THR A 183 -8.55 14.68 16.90
CA THR A 183 -7.69 15.73 16.33
C THR A 183 -7.61 16.94 17.27
N GLU A 184 -8.75 17.43 17.74
CA GLU A 184 -8.84 18.62 18.58
C GLU A 184 -8.07 18.44 19.89
N LYS A 185 -8.10 17.23 20.46
CA LYS A 185 -7.32 16.91 21.67
C LYS A 185 -5.83 16.86 21.40
N LEU A 186 -5.40 16.23 20.31
CA LEU A 186 -3.99 16.25 19.89
C LEU A 186 -3.49 17.69 19.66
N LYS A 187 -4.31 18.55 19.03
CA LYS A 187 -3.99 19.98 18.87
C LYS A 187 -3.85 20.71 20.20
N LYS A 188 -4.75 20.45 21.16
CA LYS A 188 -4.66 21.02 22.52
C LYS A 188 -3.38 20.62 23.27
N ILE A 189 -2.84 19.43 23.00
CA ILE A 189 -1.58 18.94 23.58
C ILE A 189 -0.36 19.63 22.94
N GLY A 190 -0.51 20.21 21.74
CA GLY A 190 0.54 20.94 21.03
C GLY A 190 0.89 20.39 19.65
N PHE A 191 0.16 19.39 19.15
CA PHE A 191 0.37 18.89 17.78
C PHE A 191 -0.20 19.85 16.73
N PHE A 192 0.54 20.02 15.64
CA PHE A 192 0.03 20.65 14.43
C PHE A 192 -0.71 19.61 13.59
N SER A 193 -1.85 20.02 13.01
CA SER A 193 -2.58 19.21 12.04
C SER A 193 -2.91 20.03 10.80
N GLY A 194 -2.87 19.36 9.65
CA GLY A 194 -3.34 19.88 8.37
C GLY A 194 -4.49 19.01 7.83
N ARG A 195 -4.93 19.32 6.61
CA ARG A 195 -5.93 18.50 5.90
C ARG A 195 -5.42 18.11 4.53
N MET A 196 -5.71 16.88 4.14
CA MET A 196 -5.37 16.32 2.83
C MET A 196 -6.61 15.82 2.11
N LYS A 197 -6.55 15.80 0.77
CA LYS A 197 -7.59 15.21 -0.08
C LYS A 197 -7.08 13.98 -0.82
N THR A 198 -7.93 12.96 -0.94
CA THR A 198 -7.71 11.87 -1.91
C THR A 198 -9.01 11.53 -2.62
N GLY A 199 -8.92 11.22 -3.91
CA GLY A 199 -10.06 10.80 -4.73
C GLY A 199 -10.11 9.30 -4.93
N THR A 200 -11.28 8.80 -5.31
CA THR A 200 -11.48 7.43 -5.77
C THR A 200 -12.44 7.38 -6.95
N SER A 201 -12.27 6.38 -7.82
CA SER A 201 -13.06 6.21 -9.04
C SER A 201 -14.47 5.66 -8.77
N PRO A 202 -15.43 5.88 -9.68
CA PRO A 202 -16.72 5.18 -9.67
C PRO A 202 -16.53 3.67 -9.85
N ARG A 203 -17.53 2.90 -9.40
CA ARG A 203 -17.61 1.44 -9.51
C ARG A 203 -18.79 1.13 -10.40
N LEU A 204 -18.59 0.26 -11.39
CA LEU A 204 -19.59 -0.09 -12.38
C LEU A 204 -20.01 -1.56 -12.25
N ASP A 205 -21.22 -1.88 -12.75
CA ASP A 205 -21.67 -3.25 -12.94
C ASP A 205 -20.99 -3.81 -14.19
N GLY A 206 -20.07 -4.75 -14.01
CA GLY A 206 -19.32 -5.36 -15.12
C GLY A 206 -20.20 -6.05 -16.16
N ARG A 207 -21.43 -6.46 -15.84
CA ARG A 207 -22.37 -7.06 -16.81
C ARG A 207 -22.93 -6.05 -17.81
N SER A 208 -22.85 -4.76 -17.46
CA SER A 208 -23.34 -3.66 -18.29
C SER A 208 -22.28 -3.09 -19.24
N LEU A 209 -21.06 -3.62 -19.18
CA LEU A 209 -19.94 -3.18 -20.00
C LEU A 209 -19.77 -4.08 -21.23
N ASP A 210 -19.48 -3.48 -22.37
CA ASP A 210 -19.11 -4.18 -23.59
C ASP A 210 -17.58 -4.31 -23.67
N PHE A 211 -17.07 -5.44 -23.16
CA PHE A 211 -15.65 -5.75 -23.16
C PHE A 211 -15.07 -5.99 -24.56
N SER A 212 -15.91 -6.23 -25.58
CA SER A 212 -15.43 -6.47 -26.96
C SER A 212 -14.78 -5.22 -27.58
N LYS A 213 -15.17 -4.04 -27.09
CA LYS A 213 -14.62 -2.73 -27.49
C LYS A 213 -13.36 -2.34 -26.72
N MET A 214 -12.88 -3.19 -25.81
CA MET A 214 -11.75 -2.89 -24.93
C MET A 214 -10.56 -3.80 -25.24
N ILE A 215 -9.36 -3.33 -24.90
CA ILE A 215 -8.13 -4.10 -25.09
C ILE A 215 -7.94 -5.00 -23.85
N GLU A 216 -7.88 -6.31 -24.06
CA GLU A 216 -7.61 -7.25 -22.98
C GLU A 216 -6.19 -7.07 -22.43
N GLN A 217 -6.08 -7.03 -21.10
CA GLN A 217 -4.82 -7.02 -20.39
C GLN A 217 -4.70 -8.27 -19.50
N LEU A 218 -3.96 -9.25 -20.01
CA LEU A 218 -3.66 -10.50 -19.30
C LEU A 218 -2.60 -10.29 -18.21
N GLY A 219 -2.58 -11.21 -17.25
CA GLY A 219 -1.50 -11.35 -16.28
C GLY A 219 -0.29 -12.10 -16.85
N ASP A 220 0.84 -11.99 -16.18
CA ASP A 220 2.07 -12.70 -16.56
C ASP A 220 2.02 -14.17 -16.13
N PHE A 221 2.67 -15.04 -16.91
CA PHE A 221 2.90 -16.45 -16.56
C PHE A 221 4.37 -16.82 -16.81
N PRO A 222 5.05 -17.52 -15.88
CA PRO A 222 4.56 -17.97 -14.57
C PRO A 222 4.32 -16.79 -13.61
N ILE A 223 3.46 -17.00 -12.61
CA ILE A 223 3.16 -16.00 -11.58
C ILE A 223 4.31 -15.97 -10.58
N GLU A 224 4.78 -14.78 -10.23
CA GLU A 224 5.74 -14.58 -9.15
C GLU A 224 5.01 -14.16 -7.86
N PRO A 225 5.21 -14.85 -6.73
CA PRO A 225 4.62 -14.44 -5.46
C PRO A 225 5.26 -13.15 -4.96
N PHE A 226 4.50 -12.36 -4.21
CA PHE A 226 5.04 -11.27 -3.40
C PHE A 226 5.83 -11.81 -2.22
N SER A 227 5.29 -12.81 -1.50
CA SER A 227 5.99 -13.40 -0.38
C SER A 227 7.07 -14.39 -0.82
N TYR A 228 8.23 -14.35 -0.16
CA TYR A 228 9.26 -15.39 -0.32
C TYR A 228 8.85 -16.73 0.30
N LEU A 229 7.80 -16.75 1.14
CA LEU A 229 7.27 -17.96 1.76
C LEU A 229 6.18 -18.64 0.92
N SER A 230 5.42 -17.89 0.14
CA SER A 230 4.30 -18.42 -0.62
C SER A 230 4.75 -19.36 -1.73
N ASN A 231 3.98 -20.42 -1.93
CA ASN A 231 3.96 -21.19 -3.16
C ASN A 231 2.60 -20.95 -3.80
N LEU A 232 2.57 -20.16 -4.87
CA LEU A 232 1.33 -19.86 -5.58
C LEU A 232 1.08 -20.89 -6.67
N ASN A 233 -0.16 -21.36 -6.74
CA ASN A 233 -0.66 -22.16 -7.85
C ASN A 233 -2.02 -21.61 -8.31
N ILE A 234 -2.01 -20.38 -8.84
CA ILE A 234 -3.22 -19.78 -9.41
C ILE A 234 -3.32 -20.26 -10.86
N LEU A 235 -4.19 -21.24 -11.09
CA LEU A 235 -4.36 -21.87 -12.41
C LEU A 235 -5.07 -20.94 -13.41
N LYS A 236 -5.90 -20.00 -12.95
CA LYS A 236 -6.67 -19.10 -13.81
C LYS A 236 -6.70 -17.67 -13.26
N GLN A 237 -6.00 -16.77 -13.94
CA GLN A 237 -6.00 -15.34 -13.62
C GLN A 237 -7.24 -14.65 -14.25
N LYS A 238 -7.79 -13.65 -13.55
CA LYS A 238 -8.78 -12.73 -14.13
C LYS A 238 -8.09 -11.78 -15.12
N LYS A 239 -8.85 -11.26 -16.07
CA LYS A 239 -8.39 -10.26 -17.04
C LYS A 239 -8.70 -8.85 -16.51
N CYS A 240 -7.82 -7.90 -16.78
CA CYS A 240 -8.16 -6.48 -16.77
C CYS A 240 -8.41 -6.05 -18.21
N TYR A 241 -9.03 -4.89 -18.39
CA TYR A 241 -9.25 -4.32 -19.72
C TYR A 241 -8.77 -2.87 -19.76
N ILE A 242 -8.40 -2.42 -20.95
CA ILE A 242 -7.95 -1.06 -21.20
C ILE A 242 -8.92 -0.41 -22.19
N THR A 243 -9.39 0.78 -21.85
CA THR A 243 -10.13 1.68 -22.74
C THR A 243 -9.57 3.11 -22.56
N HIS A 244 -10.11 4.07 -23.29
CA HIS A 244 -9.65 5.45 -23.26
C HIS A 244 -10.83 6.41 -23.17
N THR A 245 -10.65 7.50 -22.43
CA THR A 245 -11.53 8.68 -22.59
C THR A 245 -11.35 9.29 -23.97
N ASN A 246 -12.26 10.15 -24.39
CA ASN A 246 -12.21 10.84 -25.68
C ASN A 246 -12.56 12.32 -25.53
N LEU A 247 -12.50 13.06 -26.63
CA LEU A 247 -12.83 14.50 -26.68
C LEU A 247 -14.25 14.78 -26.19
N GLU A 248 -15.21 13.89 -26.42
CA GLU A 248 -16.58 14.04 -25.92
C GLU A 248 -16.61 13.98 -24.39
N THR A 249 -15.93 13.00 -23.79
CA THR A 249 -15.74 12.91 -22.33
C THR A 249 -15.14 14.20 -21.79
N HIS A 250 -14.09 14.71 -22.45
CA HIS A 250 -13.36 15.89 -21.99
C HIS A 250 -14.22 17.15 -22.09
N ASN A 251 -14.99 17.30 -23.17
CA ASN A 251 -15.91 18.42 -23.37
C ASN A 251 -17.02 18.43 -22.33
N LEU A 252 -17.60 17.26 -22.01
CA LEU A 252 -18.60 17.13 -20.95
C LEU A 252 -18.04 17.52 -19.58
N LEU A 253 -16.87 17.00 -19.22
CA LEU A 253 -16.23 17.33 -17.93
C LEU A 253 -15.86 18.82 -17.86
N SER A 254 -15.36 19.40 -18.96
CA SER A 254 -14.90 20.79 -19.00
C SER A 254 -16.03 21.80 -18.81
N LYS A 255 -17.22 21.51 -19.33
CA LYS A 255 -18.41 22.36 -19.13
C LYS A 255 -18.86 22.43 -17.67
N GLU A 256 -18.50 21.43 -16.87
CA GLU A 256 -18.97 21.25 -15.49
C GLU A 256 -17.86 21.45 -14.44
N PHE A 257 -16.68 21.99 -14.82
CA PHE A 257 -15.56 22.17 -13.90
C PHE A 257 -15.93 23.01 -12.67
N ASN A 258 -16.70 24.08 -12.85
CA ASN A 258 -17.28 24.93 -11.82
C ASN A 258 -18.13 24.17 -10.77
N ARG A 259 -18.55 22.93 -11.04
CA ARG A 259 -19.29 22.08 -10.08
C ARG A 259 -18.41 21.04 -9.39
N SER A 260 -17.14 20.93 -9.78
CA SER A 260 -16.17 20.15 -9.03
C SER A 260 -15.79 20.90 -7.75
N PRO A 261 -15.83 20.24 -6.58
CA PRO A 261 -15.34 20.77 -5.30
C PRO A 261 -13.91 21.31 -5.35
N ILE A 262 -13.12 20.81 -6.29
CA ILE A 262 -11.71 21.17 -6.47
C ILE A 262 -11.60 22.56 -7.11
N PHE A 263 -12.40 22.84 -8.14
CA PHE A 263 -12.31 24.09 -8.90
C PHE A 263 -13.15 25.22 -8.29
N ASN A 264 -14.25 24.91 -7.62
CA ASN A 264 -15.10 25.91 -6.95
C ASN A 264 -14.60 26.32 -5.55
N GLY A 265 -13.41 25.86 -5.15
CA GLY A 265 -12.79 26.21 -3.86
C GLY A 265 -13.44 25.57 -2.63
N LYS A 266 -14.41 24.65 -2.79
CA LYS A 266 -15.02 23.91 -1.66
C LYS A 266 -14.03 22.97 -0.98
N ILE A 267 -13.04 22.48 -1.73
CA ILE A 267 -11.87 21.76 -1.24
C ILE A 267 -10.67 22.70 -1.41
N LYS A 268 -10.13 23.18 -0.29
CA LYS A 268 -8.95 24.07 -0.29
C LYS A 268 -7.63 23.30 -0.21
N CYS A 269 -7.69 22.01 0.11
CA CYS A 269 -6.51 21.16 0.30
C CYS A 269 -5.88 20.73 -1.02
N VAL A 270 -4.55 20.61 -1.01
CA VAL A 270 -3.79 20.14 -2.17
C VAL A 270 -3.93 18.61 -2.29
N GLY A 271 -4.19 18.15 -3.50
CA GLY A 271 -4.25 16.72 -3.84
C GLY A 271 -2.96 16.26 -4.49
N PRO A 272 -2.78 14.94 -4.71
CA PRO A 272 -1.52 14.41 -5.22
C PRO A 272 -1.23 14.89 -6.65
N ARG A 273 -0.16 15.68 -6.85
CA ARG A 273 0.26 16.26 -8.13
C ARG A 273 0.37 15.25 -9.26
N TYR A 274 0.90 14.06 -8.96
CA TYR A 274 1.19 13.03 -9.95
C TYR A 274 0.09 11.95 -10.09
N CYS A 275 -1.01 12.08 -9.34
CA CYS A 275 -2.21 11.27 -9.55
C CYS A 275 -3.45 12.15 -9.42
N PRO A 276 -3.59 13.15 -10.30
CA PRO A 276 -4.74 14.04 -10.29
C PRO A 276 -6.03 13.28 -10.61
N SER A 277 -7.14 13.84 -10.16
CA SER A 277 -8.49 13.43 -10.59
C SER A 277 -8.65 13.60 -12.11
N ILE A 278 -9.65 12.94 -12.72
CA ILE A 278 -9.89 13.02 -14.16
C ILE A 278 -10.18 14.46 -14.58
N GLU A 279 -10.94 15.21 -13.77
CA GLU A 279 -11.20 16.62 -14.03
C GLU A 279 -9.92 17.48 -13.97
N GLU A 280 -9.00 17.22 -13.04
CA GLU A 280 -7.69 17.88 -12.99
C GLU A 280 -6.78 17.44 -14.14
N LYS A 281 -6.85 16.18 -14.60
CA LYS A 281 -6.09 15.70 -15.77
C LYS A 281 -6.53 16.41 -17.05
N VAL A 282 -7.83 16.47 -17.31
CA VAL A 282 -8.39 17.15 -18.49
C VAL A 282 -8.05 18.64 -18.46
N TYR A 283 -8.13 19.28 -17.28
CA TYR A 283 -7.74 20.68 -17.14
C TYR A 283 -6.24 20.94 -17.38
N ARG A 284 -5.35 20.13 -16.78
CA ARG A 284 -3.89 20.35 -16.86
C ARG A 284 -3.28 19.90 -18.18
N PHE A 285 -3.88 18.89 -18.81
CA PHE A 285 -3.40 18.29 -20.06
C PHE A 285 -4.47 18.41 -21.14
N SER A 286 -4.98 19.63 -21.32
CA SER A 286 -6.06 19.96 -22.27
C SER A 286 -5.70 19.68 -23.73
N ASN A 287 -4.41 19.57 -24.04
CA ASN A 287 -3.90 19.20 -25.36
C ASN A 287 -3.95 17.68 -25.64
N LYS A 288 -4.25 16.84 -24.64
CA LYS A 288 -4.37 15.39 -24.85
C LYS A 288 -5.78 15.01 -25.25
N GLU A 289 -5.91 14.35 -26.39
CA GLU A 289 -7.21 13.90 -26.92
C GLU A 289 -7.82 12.73 -26.15
N ASN A 290 -6.98 11.98 -25.41
CA ASN A 290 -7.43 10.84 -24.62
C ASN A 290 -6.58 10.64 -23.35
N HIS A 291 -7.19 9.91 -22.41
CA HIS A 291 -6.54 9.42 -21.20
C HIS A 291 -6.90 7.95 -21.02
N GLN A 292 -5.89 7.11 -20.76
CA GLN A 292 -6.05 5.69 -20.54
C GLN A 292 -6.81 5.38 -19.25
N ILE A 293 -7.73 4.42 -19.35
CA ILE A 293 -8.55 3.88 -18.26
C ILE A 293 -8.31 2.38 -18.17
N PHE A 294 -8.11 1.88 -16.95
CA PHE A 294 -8.09 0.44 -16.68
C PHE A 294 -9.40 0.04 -16.02
N VAL A 295 -10.04 -1.00 -16.56
CA VAL A 295 -11.22 -1.65 -15.99
C VAL A 295 -10.73 -2.87 -15.22
N GLU A 296 -10.78 -2.77 -13.91
CA GLU A 296 -10.15 -3.72 -12.99
C GLU A 296 -11.22 -4.47 -12.18
N PRO A 297 -11.31 -5.81 -12.26
CA PRO A 297 -12.28 -6.56 -11.47
C PRO A 297 -11.96 -6.43 -9.98
N GLU A 298 -12.98 -6.22 -9.14
CA GLU A 298 -12.77 -6.09 -7.69
C GLU A 298 -12.62 -7.43 -6.95
N GLY A 299 -12.96 -8.54 -7.60
CA GLY A 299 -12.87 -9.88 -7.03
C GLY A 299 -13.34 -10.99 -7.98
N VAL A 300 -13.25 -12.23 -7.50
CA VAL A 300 -13.65 -13.41 -8.28
C VAL A 300 -15.16 -13.54 -8.38
N ASN A 301 -15.84 -13.31 -7.26
CA ASN A 301 -17.26 -13.53 -7.03
C ASN A 301 -18.04 -12.22 -6.87
N THR A 302 -17.72 -11.21 -7.67
CA THR A 302 -18.43 -9.93 -7.72
C THR A 302 -18.55 -9.45 -9.16
N ILE A 303 -19.58 -8.64 -9.41
CA ILE A 303 -19.80 -7.93 -10.67
C ILE A 303 -19.16 -6.54 -10.64
N GLU A 304 -18.75 -6.03 -9.48
CA GLU A 304 -18.17 -4.70 -9.37
C GLU A 304 -16.81 -4.63 -10.08
N VAL A 305 -16.65 -3.61 -10.92
CA VAL A 305 -15.38 -3.25 -11.55
C VAL A 305 -14.96 -1.84 -11.15
N TYR A 306 -13.67 -1.68 -10.87
CA TYR A 306 -13.04 -0.42 -10.51
C TYR A 306 -12.48 0.28 -11.76
N ILE A 307 -12.82 1.55 -11.95
CA ILE A 307 -12.45 2.32 -13.14
C ILE A 307 -11.19 3.14 -12.87
N ASN A 308 -10.05 2.47 -12.82
CA ASN A 308 -8.77 3.10 -12.52
C ASN A 308 -8.39 4.10 -13.63
N GLY A 309 -8.02 5.31 -13.23
CA GLY A 309 -7.80 6.44 -14.13
C GLY A 309 -8.92 7.49 -14.11
N PHE A 310 -10.11 7.13 -13.62
CA PHE A 310 -11.31 8.00 -13.53
C PHE A 310 -11.63 8.44 -12.08
N SER A 311 -10.62 8.68 -11.25
CA SER A 311 -10.84 9.25 -9.91
C SER A 311 -11.47 10.63 -10.04
N THR A 312 -12.56 10.92 -9.35
CA THR A 312 -13.30 12.17 -9.53
C THR A 312 -14.06 12.59 -8.28
N SER A 313 -14.36 13.87 -8.18
CA SER A 313 -15.20 14.48 -7.16
C SER A 313 -16.41 15.21 -7.73
N MET A 314 -16.68 15.08 -9.03
CA MET A 314 -17.79 15.73 -9.71
C MET A 314 -19.16 15.22 -9.25
N PRO A 315 -20.27 15.93 -9.55
CA PRO A 315 -21.62 15.44 -9.31
C PRO A 315 -21.89 14.08 -9.96
N GLU A 316 -22.68 13.22 -9.31
CA GLU A 316 -22.93 11.83 -9.75
C GLU A 316 -23.51 11.73 -11.16
N GLU A 317 -24.38 12.68 -11.55
CA GLU A 317 -24.97 12.74 -12.88
C GLU A 317 -23.97 13.15 -13.96
N VAL A 318 -22.99 13.99 -13.62
CA VAL A 318 -21.90 14.38 -14.53
C VAL A 318 -20.94 13.22 -14.73
N GLN A 319 -20.58 12.54 -13.64
CA GLN A 319 -19.78 11.32 -13.71
C GLN A 319 -20.45 10.28 -14.61
N TYR A 320 -21.75 10.04 -14.41
CA TYR A 320 -22.51 9.08 -15.19
C TYR A 320 -22.52 9.42 -16.68
N LYS A 321 -22.88 10.65 -17.06
CA LYS A 321 -22.87 11.10 -18.45
C LYS A 321 -21.50 10.96 -19.10
N ALA A 322 -20.43 11.36 -18.41
CA ALA A 322 -19.07 11.27 -18.93
C ALA A 322 -18.59 9.81 -19.09
N LEU A 323 -19.03 8.89 -18.22
CA LEU A 323 -18.71 7.46 -18.35
C LEU A 323 -19.38 6.85 -19.58
N LEU A 324 -20.62 7.22 -19.90
CA LEU A 324 -21.34 6.66 -21.06
C LEU A 324 -20.70 6.98 -22.41
N THR A 325 -19.85 8.02 -22.50
CA THR A 325 -19.15 8.35 -23.75
C THR A 325 -17.90 7.52 -23.97
N ILE A 326 -17.44 6.75 -22.97
CA ILE A 326 -16.23 5.94 -23.07
C ILE A 326 -16.56 4.65 -23.87
N PRO A 327 -15.72 4.25 -24.85
CA PRO A 327 -15.95 3.03 -25.61
C PRO A 327 -16.07 1.79 -24.71
N GLY A 328 -17.18 1.08 -24.86
CA GLY A 328 -17.56 -0.09 -24.06
C GLY A 328 -18.38 0.22 -22.82
N PHE A 329 -18.64 1.50 -22.51
CA PHE A 329 -19.42 1.95 -21.35
C PHE A 329 -20.79 2.52 -21.74
N GLU A 330 -21.23 2.36 -23.00
CA GLU A 330 -22.42 3.03 -23.54
C GLU A 330 -23.72 2.66 -22.80
N HIS A 331 -23.73 1.51 -22.13
CA HIS A 331 -24.85 1.04 -21.30
C HIS A 331 -24.45 0.81 -19.84
N ALA A 332 -23.32 1.40 -19.42
CA ALA A 332 -22.79 1.21 -18.08
C ALA A 332 -23.81 1.57 -16.99
N LYS A 333 -23.86 0.74 -15.95
CA LYS A 333 -24.62 1.00 -14.73
C LYS A 333 -23.66 1.33 -13.60
N MET A 334 -23.79 2.52 -13.02
CA MET A 334 -22.96 2.96 -11.91
C MET A 334 -23.49 2.38 -10.60
N VAL A 335 -22.68 1.55 -9.94
CA VAL A 335 -22.99 0.94 -8.64
C VAL A 335 -22.64 1.90 -7.51
N ARG A 336 -21.50 2.61 -7.63
CA ARG A 336 -21.06 3.60 -6.65
C ARG A 336 -20.41 4.79 -7.36
N PRO A 337 -20.74 6.03 -6.98
CA PRO A 337 -20.07 7.20 -7.53
C PRO A 337 -18.60 7.27 -7.07
N GLY A 338 -17.78 7.92 -7.89
CA GLY A 338 -16.49 8.45 -7.46
C GLY A 338 -16.69 9.58 -6.47
N TYR A 339 -15.72 9.77 -5.59
CA TYR A 339 -15.77 10.83 -4.59
C TYR A 339 -14.37 11.25 -4.15
N ALA A 340 -14.25 12.45 -3.60
CA ALA A 340 -13.08 12.86 -2.83
C ALA A 340 -13.36 12.78 -1.33
N ILE A 341 -12.33 12.45 -0.57
CA ILE A 341 -12.35 12.52 0.89
C ILE A 341 -11.28 13.49 1.38
N GLU A 342 -11.70 14.45 2.19
CA GLU A 342 -10.82 15.29 3.00
C GLU A 342 -10.73 14.72 4.40
N TYR A 343 -9.52 14.70 4.97
CA TYR A 343 -9.27 14.16 6.31
C TYR A 343 -8.12 14.90 6.97
N ASP A 344 -8.06 14.83 8.29
CA ASP A 344 -6.98 15.42 9.06
C ASP A 344 -5.75 14.52 9.04
N TYR A 345 -4.59 15.14 8.90
CA TYR A 345 -3.29 14.48 9.05
C TYR A 345 -2.39 15.32 9.95
N PHE A 346 -1.33 14.70 10.45
CA PHE A 346 -0.32 15.32 11.29
C PHE A 346 0.99 15.37 10.49
N PRO A 347 1.58 16.56 10.27
CA PRO A 347 2.84 16.67 9.58
C PRO A 347 3.90 15.73 10.20
N PRO A 348 4.49 14.82 9.39
CA PRO A 348 5.42 13.79 9.87
C PRO A 348 6.74 14.34 10.42
N THR A 349 7.05 15.63 10.18
CA THR A 349 8.17 16.35 10.82
C THR A 349 8.07 16.37 12.36
N GLN A 350 6.89 16.08 12.91
CA GLN A 350 6.64 15.92 14.35
C GLN A 350 7.04 14.54 14.90
N LEU A 351 7.51 13.63 14.05
CA LEU A 351 7.96 12.28 14.41
C LEU A 351 9.49 12.18 14.42
N LYS A 352 9.99 11.21 15.18
CA LYS A 352 11.37 10.71 15.10
C LYS A 352 11.46 9.63 14.02
N ASN A 353 12.68 9.27 13.58
CA ASN A 353 12.92 8.25 12.54
C ASN A 353 12.39 6.84 12.88
N ASN A 354 12.03 6.59 14.13
CA ASN A 354 11.39 5.36 14.60
C ASN A 354 9.84 5.44 14.60
N LEU A 355 9.26 6.52 14.06
CA LEU A 355 7.83 6.86 14.03
C LEU A 355 7.19 7.22 15.39
N GLU A 356 7.98 7.30 16.46
CA GLU A 356 7.54 7.85 17.75
C GLU A 356 7.35 9.36 17.61
N THR A 357 6.30 9.91 18.23
CA THR A 357 6.11 11.36 18.27
C THR A 357 7.21 12.02 19.10
N LYS A 358 7.63 13.22 18.69
CA LYS A 358 8.61 14.01 19.46
C LYS A 358 8.03 14.57 20.76
N LEU A 359 6.75 14.92 20.73
CA LEU A 359 6.06 15.61 21.82
C LEU A 359 5.61 14.67 22.94
N ILE A 360 5.12 13.48 22.61
CA ILE A 360 4.58 12.52 23.56
C ILE A 360 5.33 11.19 23.46
N GLU A 361 5.96 10.80 24.55
CA GLU A 361 6.65 9.52 24.66
C GLU A 361 5.64 8.36 24.52
N ASN A 362 6.08 7.27 23.90
CA ASN A 362 5.32 6.03 23.68
C ASN A 362 4.09 6.16 22.76
N LEU A 363 3.91 7.31 22.12
CA LEU A 363 2.89 7.52 21.10
C LEU A 363 3.53 7.44 19.71
N PHE A 364 2.95 6.63 18.82
CA PHE A 364 3.45 6.41 17.45
C PHE A 364 2.36 6.69 16.44
N PHE A 365 2.71 7.28 15.30
CA PHE A 365 1.77 7.50 14.19
C PHE A 365 2.22 6.70 12.95
N ALA A 366 1.27 6.03 12.27
CA ALA A 366 1.59 5.26 11.07
C ALA A 366 0.47 5.26 10.01
N GLY A 367 0.87 5.42 8.74
CA GLY A 367 -0.01 5.40 7.58
C GLY A 367 -0.55 6.77 7.22
N GLN A 368 -1.79 6.85 6.75
CA GLN A 368 -2.34 8.11 6.20
C GLN A 368 -2.39 9.28 7.20
N ILE A 369 -2.38 9.00 8.50
CA ILE A 369 -2.23 10.03 9.54
C ILE A 369 -0.93 10.84 9.38
N ASN A 370 0.10 10.26 8.76
CA ASN A 370 1.40 10.90 8.48
C ASN A 370 1.43 11.58 7.09
N GLY A 371 0.29 11.70 6.41
CA GLY A 371 0.20 12.36 5.11
C GLY A 371 0.70 11.52 3.92
N THR A 372 0.83 10.20 4.06
CA THR A 372 1.06 9.31 2.90
C THR A 372 -0.25 8.82 2.29
N THR A 373 -0.26 8.46 1.01
CA THR A 373 -1.37 7.72 0.39
C THR A 373 -0.91 6.45 -0.31
N GLY A 374 -1.46 5.33 0.15
CA GLY A 374 -1.20 4.01 -0.41
C GLY A 374 -1.26 2.95 0.67
N TYR A 375 -1.63 1.74 0.27
CA TYR A 375 -1.72 0.62 1.20
C TYR A 375 -0.34 0.16 1.64
N GLU A 376 0.61 0.18 0.72
CA GLU A 376 1.98 -0.28 0.90
C GLU A 376 2.76 0.66 1.81
N GLU A 377 2.68 1.97 1.56
CA GLU A 377 3.29 2.99 2.42
C GLU A 377 2.74 2.94 3.83
N ALA A 378 1.42 2.71 3.97
CA ALA A 378 0.80 2.57 5.27
C ALA A 378 1.24 1.28 5.98
N ALA A 379 1.22 0.14 5.29
CA ALA A 379 1.67 -1.14 5.82
C ALA A 379 3.13 -1.09 6.29
N ALA A 380 4.01 -0.48 5.49
CA ALA A 380 5.42 -0.29 5.84
C ALA A 380 5.60 0.52 7.13
N GLN A 381 4.92 1.67 7.24
CA GLN A 381 4.96 2.47 8.47
C GLN A 381 4.37 1.71 9.66
N GLY A 382 3.29 0.96 9.44
CA GLY A 382 2.66 0.13 10.45
C GLY A 382 3.62 -0.90 11.04
N LEU A 383 4.31 -1.64 10.17
CA LEU A 383 5.33 -2.61 10.56
C LEU A 383 6.41 -1.97 11.44
N ILE A 384 6.99 -0.85 10.99
CA ILE A 384 8.06 -0.16 11.73
C ILE A 384 7.56 0.41 13.06
N ALA A 385 6.37 1.01 13.09
CA ALA A 385 5.77 1.53 14.31
C ALA A 385 5.47 0.40 15.31
N GLY A 386 4.98 -0.75 14.84
CA GLY A 386 4.73 -1.92 15.70
C GLY A 386 6.00 -2.50 16.30
N ILE A 387 7.08 -2.61 15.51
CA ILE A 387 8.41 -3.02 15.98
C ILE A 387 8.89 -2.06 17.08
N ASN A 388 8.90 -0.75 16.79
CA ASN A 388 9.45 0.24 17.69
C ASN A 388 8.60 0.46 18.94
N ALA A 389 7.28 0.33 18.87
CA ALA A 389 6.42 0.34 20.03
C ALA A 389 6.75 -0.81 20.99
N ASN A 390 7.05 -2.01 20.46
CA ASN A 390 7.51 -3.14 21.26
C ASN A 390 8.94 -2.92 21.81
N LEU A 391 9.89 -2.45 21.00
CA LEU A 391 11.27 -2.21 21.46
C LEU A 391 11.32 -1.16 22.57
N LYS A 392 10.54 -0.07 22.43
CA LYS A 392 10.48 1.03 23.39
C LYS A 392 10.01 0.59 24.77
N ILE A 393 8.99 -0.26 24.86
CA ILE A 393 8.47 -0.76 26.15
C ILE A 393 9.36 -1.84 26.79
N ASN A 394 10.25 -2.43 26.00
CA ASN A 394 11.27 -3.38 26.47
C ASN A 394 12.65 -2.72 26.63
N GLU A 395 12.70 -1.38 26.60
CA GLU A 395 13.93 -0.58 26.82
C GLU A 395 15.08 -0.96 25.87
N LYS A 396 14.75 -1.31 24.62
CA LYS A 396 15.71 -1.61 23.57
C LYS A 396 15.88 -0.43 22.60
N ASP A 397 17.03 -0.38 21.95
CA ASP A 397 17.30 0.61 20.90
C ASP A 397 16.26 0.53 19.77
N PRO A 398 15.87 1.67 19.19
CA PRO A 398 14.90 1.69 18.10
C PRO A 398 15.47 1.07 16.82
N PHE A 399 14.61 0.37 16.10
CA PHE A 399 14.89 -0.12 14.76
C PHE A 399 14.59 0.96 13.71
N ILE A 400 15.61 1.34 12.95
CA ILE A 400 15.54 2.36 11.91
C ILE A 400 16.17 1.79 10.64
N LEU A 401 15.44 1.90 9.52
CA LEU A 401 15.96 1.54 8.19
C LEU A 401 16.55 2.76 7.51
N LYS A 402 17.74 2.61 6.96
CA LYS A 402 18.40 3.68 6.19
C LYS A 402 17.92 3.70 4.74
N ARG A 403 18.08 4.86 4.10
CA ARG A 403 17.74 5.07 2.68
C ARG A 403 18.44 4.11 1.73
N ASN A 404 19.69 3.72 2.03
CA ASN A 404 20.47 2.79 1.23
C ASN A 404 20.15 1.30 1.50
N GLU A 405 19.34 1.01 2.51
CA GLU A 405 18.98 -0.35 2.92
C GLU A 405 17.60 -0.77 2.38
N ALA A 406 16.63 0.16 2.30
CA ALA A 406 15.24 -0.15 1.93
C ALA A 406 14.47 1.06 1.38
N TYR A 407 13.49 0.81 0.49
CA TYR A 407 12.44 1.78 0.13
C TYR A 407 11.61 2.21 1.35
N ILE A 408 11.42 1.35 2.35
CA ILE A 408 10.81 1.73 3.64
C ILE A 408 11.64 2.82 4.34
N GLY A 409 12.97 2.71 4.31
CA GLY A 409 13.86 3.75 4.86
C GLY A 409 13.74 5.06 4.11
N VAL A 410 13.70 5.01 2.78
CA VAL A 410 13.46 6.20 1.92
C VAL A 410 12.11 6.86 2.23
N LEU A 411 11.04 6.08 2.40
CA LEU A 411 9.70 6.58 2.75
C LEU A 411 9.72 7.37 4.06
N ILE A 412 10.25 6.76 5.12
CA ILE A 412 10.21 7.33 6.47
C ILE A 412 11.11 8.57 6.54
N ASP A 413 12.30 8.50 5.94
CA ASP A 413 13.25 9.60 5.88
C ASP A 413 12.69 10.81 5.11
N ASP A 414 12.13 10.59 3.91
CA ASP A 414 11.52 11.67 3.12
C ASP A 414 10.36 12.32 3.90
N LEU A 415 9.49 11.52 4.54
CA LEU A 415 8.37 12.06 5.34
C LEU A 415 8.87 12.92 6.50
N ILE A 416 9.86 12.46 7.27
CA ILE A 416 10.26 13.14 8.51
C ILE A 416 11.11 14.39 8.22
N TYR A 417 12.04 14.32 7.26
CA TYR A 417 12.95 15.43 7.00
C TYR A 417 12.42 16.45 6.00
N LYS A 418 11.75 16.01 4.93
CA LYS A 418 11.19 16.93 3.92
C LYS A 418 9.79 17.39 4.27
N GLY A 419 9.06 16.62 5.08
CA GLY A 419 7.64 16.86 5.29
C GLY A 419 6.81 16.57 4.03
N THR A 420 5.54 16.97 4.06
CA THR A 420 4.60 16.69 2.98
C THR A 420 3.48 17.74 2.98
N GLU A 421 3.33 18.45 1.87
CA GLU A 421 2.26 19.43 1.63
C GLU A 421 1.11 18.84 0.79
N GLU A 422 1.38 17.75 0.08
CA GLU A 422 0.42 16.94 -0.66
C GLU A 422 0.62 15.47 -0.33
N PRO A 423 -0.40 14.61 -0.44
CA PRO A 423 -0.26 13.20 -0.07
C PRO A 423 0.95 12.51 -0.68
N TYR A 424 1.91 12.11 0.17
CA TYR A 424 3.16 11.52 -0.25
C TYR A 424 2.96 10.13 -0.88
N ARG A 425 3.60 9.89 -2.03
CA ARG A 425 3.54 8.61 -2.78
C ARG A 425 4.93 8.18 -3.19
N MET A 426 5.26 6.90 -3.04
CA MET A 426 6.65 6.45 -3.22
C MET A 426 7.21 6.61 -4.63
N PHE A 427 6.38 6.55 -5.66
CA PHE A 427 6.88 6.65 -7.02
C PHE A 427 7.43 8.05 -7.37
N THR A 428 7.11 9.08 -6.57
CA THR A 428 7.67 10.43 -6.72
C THR A 428 9.03 10.57 -6.03
N SER A 429 9.42 9.58 -5.22
CA SER A 429 10.67 9.61 -4.48
C SER A 429 11.88 9.33 -5.38
N ARG A 430 12.96 10.05 -5.09
CA ARG A 430 14.29 9.77 -5.64
C ARG A 430 15.00 8.79 -4.71
N ALA A 431 14.80 7.50 -4.96
CA ALA A 431 15.69 6.48 -4.40
C ALA A 431 17.01 6.52 -5.18
N GLU A 432 18.10 6.94 -4.53
CA GLU A 432 19.43 7.07 -5.14
C GLU A 432 20.03 5.70 -5.43
N TYR A 433 19.69 4.70 -4.60
CA TYR A 433 20.25 3.34 -4.64
C TYR A 433 19.36 2.32 -5.37
N ARG A 434 18.65 2.74 -6.44
CA ARG A 434 17.69 1.87 -7.18
C ARG A 434 18.24 0.51 -7.63
N ILE A 435 19.52 0.45 -8.02
CA ILE A 435 20.17 -0.80 -8.46
C ILE A 435 20.35 -1.79 -7.31
N LEU A 436 20.51 -1.30 -6.08
CA LEU A 436 20.68 -2.10 -4.87
C LEU A 436 19.33 -2.47 -4.24
N LEU A 437 18.35 -1.57 -4.28
CA LEU A 437 17.04 -1.72 -3.64
C LEU A 437 16.03 -2.44 -4.54
N ARG A 438 16.38 -3.61 -5.07
CA ARG A 438 15.50 -4.29 -6.02
C ARG A 438 14.43 -5.12 -5.31
N GLN A 439 13.42 -5.50 -6.09
CA GLN A 439 12.33 -6.36 -5.62
C GLN A 439 12.82 -7.80 -5.37
N ASP A 440 13.80 -8.28 -6.14
CA ASP A 440 14.28 -9.66 -6.15
C ASP A 440 15.28 -10.00 -5.02
N ASN A 441 15.83 -8.98 -4.36
CA ASN A 441 16.84 -9.12 -3.31
C ASN A 441 16.43 -8.56 -1.93
N ALA A 442 15.16 -8.20 -1.74
CA ALA A 442 14.69 -7.66 -0.47
C ALA A 442 14.90 -8.64 0.70
N ASP A 443 14.74 -9.94 0.47
CA ASP A 443 15.04 -10.99 1.45
C ASP A 443 16.52 -11.02 1.86
N GLU A 444 17.43 -10.93 0.90
CA GLU A 444 18.87 -10.88 1.17
C GLU A 444 19.25 -9.64 1.99
N ARG A 445 18.61 -8.50 1.71
CA ARG A 445 18.85 -7.23 2.41
C ARG A 445 18.30 -7.23 3.84
N LEU A 446 17.05 -7.66 4.02
CA LEU A 446 16.28 -7.32 5.22
C LEU A 446 15.93 -8.51 6.12
N THR A 447 15.95 -9.74 5.62
CA THR A 447 15.56 -10.89 6.46
C THR A 447 16.51 -11.08 7.64
N HIS A 448 17.81 -10.83 7.47
CA HIS A 448 18.77 -10.90 8.58
C HIS A 448 18.45 -9.91 9.69
N MET A 449 17.99 -8.71 9.36
CA MET A 449 17.51 -7.73 10.34
C MET A 449 16.25 -8.24 11.06
N GLY A 450 15.30 -8.81 10.32
CA GLY A 450 14.09 -9.42 10.89
C GLY A 450 14.38 -10.63 11.80
N ILE A 451 15.45 -11.39 11.54
CA ILE A 451 15.93 -12.46 12.42
C ILE A 451 16.42 -11.88 13.74
N ASN A 452 17.25 -10.84 13.70
CA ASN A 452 17.78 -10.20 14.91
C ASN A 452 16.68 -9.59 15.77
N LEU A 453 15.60 -9.12 15.14
CA LEU A 453 14.41 -8.63 15.84
C LEU A 453 13.55 -9.75 16.44
N GLY A 454 13.63 -10.98 15.91
CA GLY A 454 12.74 -12.08 16.29
C GLY A 454 11.40 -12.12 15.55
N LEU A 455 11.25 -11.38 14.45
CA LEU A 455 10.02 -11.37 13.63
C LEU A 455 9.94 -12.49 12.60
N VAL A 456 11.09 -13.01 12.20
CA VAL A 456 11.21 -13.93 11.06
C VAL A 456 11.01 -15.38 11.50
N SER A 457 10.12 -16.10 10.81
CA SER A 457 9.89 -17.52 11.06
C SER A 457 11.05 -18.41 10.62
N TYR A 458 11.20 -19.58 11.24
CA TYR A 458 12.21 -20.56 10.89
C TYR A 458 12.20 -20.96 9.40
N ASP A 459 11.02 -21.11 8.81
CA ASP A 459 10.87 -21.45 7.38
C ASP A 459 11.49 -20.39 6.46
N ARG A 460 11.34 -19.11 6.81
CA ARG A 460 11.94 -18.02 6.03
C ARG A 460 13.46 -18.03 6.14
N ILE A 461 14.00 -18.28 7.35
CA ILE A 461 15.44 -18.46 7.57
C ILE A 461 15.97 -19.61 6.69
N LYS A 462 15.27 -20.75 6.70
CA LYS A 462 15.63 -21.92 5.89
C LYS A 462 15.60 -21.62 4.40
N LYS A 463 14.56 -20.95 3.90
CA LYS A 463 14.45 -20.54 2.49
C LYS A 463 15.60 -19.61 2.08
N LEU A 464 15.93 -18.61 2.90
CA LEU A 464 17.04 -17.70 2.62
C LEU A 464 18.39 -18.42 2.62
N LYS A 465 18.66 -19.29 3.61
CA LYS A 465 19.90 -20.08 3.67
C LYS A 465 20.06 -20.95 2.42
N ASN A 466 18.99 -21.62 1.99
CA ASN A 466 19.00 -22.43 0.77
C ASN A 466 19.23 -21.57 -0.49
N LYS A 467 18.53 -20.43 -0.63
CA LYS A 467 18.74 -19.49 -1.72
C LYS A 467 20.20 -19.03 -1.79
N ASN A 468 20.78 -18.62 -0.67
CA ASN A 468 22.17 -18.16 -0.59
C ASN A 468 23.18 -19.27 -0.91
N LYS A 469 22.93 -20.49 -0.46
CA LYS A 469 23.75 -21.66 -0.81
C LYS A 469 23.73 -21.91 -2.33
N ASN A 470 22.54 -21.98 -2.91
CA ASN A 470 22.37 -22.22 -4.36
C ASN A 470 22.99 -21.09 -5.19
N LYS A 471 22.77 -19.83 -4.80
CA LYS A 471 23.37 -18.66 -5.46
C LYS A 471 24.90 -18.71 -5.47
N LYS A 472 25.52 -19.06 -4.33
CA LYS A 472 26.98 -19.23 -4.23
C LYS A 472 27.49 -20.34 -5.15
N GLN A 473 26.80 -21.48 -5.20
CA GLN A 473 27.14 -22.60 -6.08
C GLN A 473 27.03 -22.21 -7.56
N CYS A 474 25.92 -21.58 -7.98
CA CYS A 474 25.75 -21.10 -9.34
C CYS A 474 26.81 -20.07 -9.73
N PHE A 475 27.12 -19.11 -8.85
CA PHE A 475 28.12 -18.09 -9.13
C PHE A 475 29.53 -18.67 -9.28
N LEU A 476 29.88 -19.66 -8.45
CA LEU A 476 31.14 -20.39 -8.57
C LEU A 476 31.19 -21.16 -9.91
N PHE A 477 30.10 -21.85 -10.27
CA PHE A 477 29.98 -22.54 -11.55
C PHE A 477 30.18 -21.58 -12.73
N PHE A 478 29.54 -20.41 -12.73
CA PHE A 478 29.67 -19.42 -13.81
C PHE A 478 31.06 -18.77 -13.91
N LYS A 479 31.80 -18.70 -12.80
CA LYS A 479 33.16 -18.15 -12.77
C LYS A 479 34.23 -19.14 -13.27
N ILE A 480 34.04 -20.43 -13.00
CA ILE A 480 35.01 -21.48 -13.34
C ILE A 480 34.79 -21.96 -14.78
N ASN A 481 33.52 -22.19 -15.17
CA ASN A 481 33.22 -22.81 -16.45
C ASN A 481 33.18 -21.80 -17.59
N LYS A 482 33.60 -22.29 -18.77
CA LYS A 482 33.55 -21.54 -20.03
C LYS A 482 32.48 -22.16 -20.92
N ALA A 483 31.81 -21.33 -21.71
CA ALA A 483 30.88 -21.80 -22.74
C ALA A 483 31.45 -21.42 -24.11
N ASN A 484 31.34 -22.35 -25.05
CA ASN A 484 31.83 -22.13 -26.41
C ASN A 484 30.85 -21.22 -27.13
N ASN A 485 31.25 -19.98 -27.42
CA ASN A 485 30.36 -19.04 -28.10
C ASN A 485 30.35 -19.38 -29.59
N LEU A 486 29.24 -19.94 -30.09
CA LEU A 486 29.04 -20.26 -31.52
C LEU A 486 29.28 -19.05 -32.45
N ILE A 487 29.15 -17.82 -31.93
CA ILE A 487 29.33 -16.57 -32.67
C ILE A 487 30.78 -16.06 -32.64
N LEU A 488 31.54 -16.32 -31.57
CA LEU A 488 32.91 -15.78 -31.40
C LEU A 488 34.02 -16.81 -31.56
N LYS A 489 33.72 -18.11 -31.71
CA LYS A 489 34.71 -19.21 -31.84
C LYS A 489 35.79 -19.20 -30.73
N GLU A 490 35.46 -18.70 -29.54
CA GLU A 490 36.35 -18.64 -28.39
C GLU A 490 35.65 -19.11 -27.10
N ASN A 491 36.44 -19.73 -26.22
CA ASN A 491 36.01 -20.16 -24.89
C ASN A 491 36.04 -18.98 -23.91
N ILE A 492 34.88 -18.38 -23.68
CA ILE A 492 34.67 -17.25 -22.75
C ILE A 492 34.04 -17.77 -21.46
N LYS A 493 34.39 -17.17 -20.31
CA LYS A 493 33.75 -17.51 -19.03
C LYS A 493 32.26 -17.21 -19.08
N ILE A 494 31.45 -18.08 -18.49
CA ILE A 494 30.00 -17.93 -18.47
C ILE A 494 29.59 -16.59 -17.82
N CYS A 495 30.31 -16.14 -16.79
CA CYS A 495 30.04 -14.84 -16.15
C CYS A 495 30.17 -13.64 -17.11
N ASP A 496 31.13 -13.69 -18.04
CA ASP A 496 31.38 -12.60 -18.99
C ASP A 496 30.40 -12.65 -20.18
N LEU A 497 29.80 -13.82 -20.42
CA LEU A 497 28.68 -13.96 -21.36
C LEU A 497 27.38 -13.42 -20.74
N LEU A 498 27.09 -13.75 -19.48
CA LEU A 498 25.89 -13.28 -18.76
C LEU A 498 25.89 -11.79 -18.44
N SER A 499 27.04 -11.11 -18.54
CA SER A 499 27.08 -9.65 -18.43
C SER A 499 26.59 -8.96 -19.70
N ARG A 500 26.44 -9.70 -20.82
CA ARG A 500 25.92 -9.17 -22.07
C ARG A 500 24.38 -9.14 -22.04
N PRO A 501 23.77 -8.02 -22.45
CA PRO A 501 22.31 -7.85 -22.35
C PRO A 501 21.51 -8.81 -23.23
N GLU A 502 22.12 -9.34 -24.29
CA GLU A 502 21.46 -10.24 -25.26
C GLU A 502 21.50 -11.72 -24.86
N ILE A 503 22.24 -12.07 -23.80
CA ILE A 503 22.44 -13.46 -23.38
C ILE A 503 21.74 -13.67 -22.04
N SER A 504 20.72 -14.53 -22.02
CA SER A 504 20.07 -14.97 -20.79
C SER A 504 20.68 -16.26 -20.24
N ILE A 505 20.42 -16.54 -18.97
CA ILE A 505 20.79 -17.83 -18.34
C ILE A 505 20.18 -19.03 -19.08
N TYR A 506 19.01 -18.86 -19.69
CA TYR A 506 18.35 -19.93 -20.45
C TYR A 506 19.06 -20.22 -21.77
N ASP A 507 19.67 -19.22 -22.38
CA ASP A 507 20.47 -19.41 -23.60
C ASP A 507 21.72 -20.22 -23.28
N ILE A 508 22.33 -19.97 -22.12
CA ILE A 508 23.46 -20.77 -21.63
C ILE A 508 23.03 -22.21 -21.32
N ILE A 509 21.87 -22.40 -20.69
CA ILE A 509 21.33 -23.75 -20.41
C ILE A 509 21.05 -24.51 -21.72
N LYS A 510 20.55 -23.82 -22.76
CA LYS A 510 20.32 -24.44 -24.09
C LYS A 510 21.62 -24.77 -24.81
N LEU A 511 22.63 -23.90 -24.73
CA LEU A 511 23.97 -24.14 -25.27
C LEU A 511 24.64 -25.31 -24.54
N SER A 512 24.39 -25.43 -23.25
CA SER A 512 24.76 -26.57 -22.44
C SER A 512 23.71 -27.68 -22.54
N LEU A 513 23.58 -28.29 -23.73
CA LEU A 513 23.47 -29.76 -23.76
C LEU A 513 24.83 -30.26 -23.27
N ILE A 514 24.95 -30.28 -21.93
CA ILE A 514 26.16 -30.59 -21.16
C ILE A 514 26.66 -31.96 -21.62
N LYS A 515 27.86 -32.00 -22.20
CA LYS A 515 28.70 -33.20 -22.12
C LYS A 515 29.41 -33.20 -20.77
#